data_AF-A0A0B6Y9A7-F1
#
_entry.id   AF-A0A0B6Y9A7-F1
#
_cell.length_a   1.000
_cell.length_b   1.000
_cell.length_c   1.000
_cell.angle_alpha   90.00
_cell.angle_beta   90.00
_cell.angle_gamma   90.00
#
_symmetry.space_group_name_H-M   'P 1'
#
loop_
_entity.id
_entity.type
_entity.pdbx_description
1 polymer ?
#
loop_
_entity_poly.entity_id
_entity_poly.type
_entity_poly.pdbx_seq_one_letter_code
_entity_poly.pdbx_strand_id
1 'polypeptide(L)'
;EKMTKAKVRTCSNCNAQFTKESGCNKMVCRCGVTMCYVCRTSRINYEHFCRHSHDAANRCTVCTSCPLWTNNEQDDNRAIAEIKKEARAKRKALGY
;
A
#
# COMPACT_ATOMS: atom_id res chain seq x y z
N GLU A 1 4.58 -4.32 18.13
CA GLU A 1 5.44 -4.12 16.95
C GLU A 1 4.90 -3.03 16.03
N LYS A 2 5.72 -2.07 15.56
CA LYS A 2 5.29 -0.96 14.66
C LYS A 2 5.28 -1.36 13.18
N MET A 3 6.15 -2.29 12.78
CA MET A 3 6.25 -2.80 11.41
C MET A 3 5.00 -3.56 10.98
N THR A 4 4.51 -4.46 11.84
CA THR A 4 3.28 -5.22 11.61
C THR A 4 2.07 -4.30 11.41
N LYS A 5 1.96 -3.25 12.23
CA LYS A 5 0.89 -2.24 12.11
C LYS A 5 0.97 -1.46 10.78
N ALA A 6 2.18 -1.17 10.29
CA ALA A 6 2.37 -0.44 9.04
C ALA A 6 1.98 -1.25 7.79
N LYS A 7 1.94 -2.58 7.88
CA LYS A 7 1.46 -3.48 6.81
C LYS A 7 -0.05 -3.73 6.85
N VAL A 8 -0.73 -3.36 7.92
CA VAL A 8 -2.19 -3.47 8.04
C VAL A 8 -2.85 -2.32 7.26
N ARG A 9 -3.99 -2.64 6.63
CA ARG A 9 -4.86 -1.68 5.95
C ARG A 9 -6.25 -1.76 6.55
N THR A 10 -6.89 -0.59 6.67
CA THR A 10 -8.25 -0.46 7.19
C THR A 10 -9.22 -0.31 6.03
N CYS A 11 -10.29 -1.10 6.03
CA CYS A 11 -11.33 -1.06 5.03
C CYS A 11 -12.05 0.30 5.05
N SER A 12 -12.08 0.98 3.91
CA SER A 12 -12.84 2.24 3.77
C SER A 12 -14.36 2.08 3.88
N ASN A 13 -14.89 0.86 3.70
CA ASN A 13 -16.33 0.60 3.71
C ASN A 13 -16.83 0.07 5.07
N CYS A 14 -16.12 -0.88 5.69
CA CYS A 14 -16.57 -1.55 6.92
C CYS A 14 -15.57 -1.45 8.09
N ASN A 15 -14.49 -0.67 7.95
CA ASN A 15 -13.44 -0.47 8.95
C ASN A 15 -12.70 -1.73 9.43
N ALA A 16 -12.94 -2.90 8.81
CA ALA A 16 -12.18 -4.10 9.11
C ALA A 16 -10.70 -3.91 8.76
N GLN A 17 -9.81 -4.45 9.61
CA GLN A 17 -8.37 -4.48 9.37
C GLN A 17 -7.99 -5.77 8.65
N PHE A 18 -7.11 -5.66 7.66
CA PHE A 18 -6.61 -6.80 6.89
C PHE A 18 -5.24 -6.48 6.28
N THR A 19 -4.51 -7.53 5.95
CA THR A 19 -3.23 -7.47 5.22
C THR A 19 -3.44 -7.99 3.80
N LYS A 20 -2.51 -7.67 2.91
CA LYS A 20 -2.53 -8.24 1.56
C LYS A 20 -2.13 -9.71 1.55
N GLU A 21 -2.54 -10.43 0.52
CA GLU A 21 -2.01 -11.75 0.17
C GLU A 21 -0.62 -11.59 -0.46
N SER A 22 0.27 -12.57 -0.25
CA SER A 22 1.69 -12.51 -0.61
C SER A 22 1.92 -11.92 -2.02
N GLY A 23 2.45 -10.70 -2.04
CA GLY A 23 2.86 -9.97 -3.24
C GLY A 23 1.76 -9.22 -4.00
N CYS A 24 0.47 -9.56 -3.88
CA CYS A 24 -0.61 -8.91 -4.64
C CYS A 24 -1.06 -7.60 -3.97
N ASN A 25 -1.01 -6.48 -4.70
CA ASN A 25 -1.44 -5.18 -4.19
C ASN A 25 -2.94 -4.89 -4.37
N LYS A 26 -3.67 -5.75 -5.11
CA LYS A 26 -5.13 -5.73 -5.15
C LYS A 26 -5.67 -6.53 -3.97
N MET A 27 -6.17 -5.84 -2.96
CA MET A 27 -6.75 -6.47 -1.78
C MET A 27 -8.27 -6.50 -1.89
N VAL A 28 -8.90 -7.53 -1.34
CA VAL A 28 -10.36 -7.66 -1.25
C VAL A 28 -10.74 -7.79 0.21
N CYS A 29 -11.58 -6.89 0.71
CA CYS A 29 -12.08 -6.97 2.07
C CYS A 29 -13.18 -8.03 2.17
N ARG A 30 -13.41 -8.57 3.38
CA ARG A 30 -14.55 -9.47 3.69
C ARG A 30 -15.93 -8.89 3.34
N CYS A 31 -16.05 -7.56 3.22
CA CYS A 31 -17.29 -6.90 2.78
C CYS A 31 -17.40 -6.74 1.26
N GLY A 32 -16.46 -7.29 0.49
CA GLY A 32 -16.45 -7.24 -0.98
C GLY A 32 -15.76 -6.03 -1.60
N VAL A 33 -15.46 -4.96 -0.83
CA VAL A 33 -14.76 -3.79 -1.41
C VAL A 33 -13.31 -4.14 -1.76
N THR A 34 -12.88 -3.73 -2.94
CA THR A 34 -11.49 -3.82 -3.40
C THR A 34 -10.70 -2.59 -2.97
N MET A 35 -9.43 -2.78 -2.62
CA MET A 35 -8.54 -1.69 -2.21
C MET A 35 -7.11 -1.91 -2.70
N CYS A 36 -6.40 -0.81 -2.99
CA CYS A 36 -4.98 -0.85 -3.31
C CYS A 36 -4.14 -0.83 -2.04
N TYR A 37 -3.20 -1.76 -1.89
CA TYR A 37 -2.25 -1.76 -0.78
C TYR A 37 -1.31 -0.52 -0.81
N VAL A 38 -0.96 -0.06 -2.02
CA VAL A 38 0.03 1.00 -2.27
C VAL A 38 -0.54 2.38 -1.95
N CYS A 39 -1.66 2.74 -2.57
CA CYS A 39 -2.22 4.09 -2.51
C CYS A 39 -3.49 4.20 -1.65
N ARG A 40 -4.00 3.08 -1.12
CA ARG A 40 -5.20 2.99 -0.26
C ARG A 40 -6.52 3.36 -0.96
N THR A 41 -6.52 3.63 -2.27
CA THR A 41 -7.75 3.85 -3.05
C THR A 41 -8.65 2.62 -2.99
N SER A 42 -9.96 2.85 -2.83
CA SER A 42 -10.98 1.82 -2.75
C SER A 42 -11.82 1.72 -4.03
N ARG A 43 -12.61 0.64 -4.14
CA ARG A 43 -13.45 0.32 -5.30
C ARG A 43 -12.65 0.29 -6.62
N ILE A 44 -11.42 -0.21 -6.54
CA ILE A 44 -10.52 -0.35 -7.69
C ILE A 44 -10.77 -1.65 -8.46
N ASN A 45 -10.37 -1.67 -9.73
CA ASN A 45 -10.31 -2.87 -10.56
C ASN A 45 -8.85 -3.10 -11.04
N TYR A 46 -8.64 -4.01 -11.99
CA TYR A 46 -7.30 -4.28 -12.52
C TYR A 46 -6.72 -3.12 -13.36
N GLU A 47 -7.54 -2.19 -13.85
CA GLU A 47 -7.09 -1.02 -14.62
C GLU A 47 -6.36 0.01 -13.73
N HIS A 48 -6.51 -0.10 -12.40
CA HIS A 48 -5.72 0.68 -11.45
C HIS A 48 -4.21 0.39 -11.52
N PHE A 49 -3.84 -0.80 -12.02
CA PHE A 49 -2.47 -1.26 -11.99
C PHE A 49 -1.76 -1.05 -13.32
N CYS A 50 -0.45 -0.82 -13.23
CA CYS A 50 0.40 -0.71 -14.39
C CYS A 50 0.37 -2.02 -15.20
N ARG A 51 0.17 -1.91 -16.52
CA ARG A 51 0.15 -3.04 -17.46
C ARG A 51 1.45 -3.22 -18.23
N HIS A 52 2.41 -2.33 -18.02
CA HIS A 52 3.71 -2.40 -18.68
C HIS A 52 4.59 -3.47 -18.02
N SER A 53 5.38 -4.17 -18.83
CA SER A 53 6.42 -5.07 -18.33
C SER A 53 7.57 -4.27 -17.75
N HIS A 54 7.83 -4.42 -16.46
CA HIS A 54 9.00 -3.86 -15.80
C HIS A 54 9.63 -4.93 -14.92
N ASP A 55 10.96 -4.89 -14.78
CA ASP A 55 11.62 -5.61 -13.71
C ASP A 55 10.98 -5.21 -12.38
N ALA A 56 10.50 -6.20 -11.64
CA ALA A 56 9.63 -6.04 -10.47
C ALA A 56 10.19 -5.05 -9.42
N ALA A 57 11.49 -4.75 -9.47
CA ALA A 57 12.19 -3.81 -8.60
C ALA A 57 11.80 -2.33 -8.79
N ASN A 58 11.45 -1.89 -10.01
CA ASN A 58 11.36 -0.47 -10.33
C ASN A 58 9.92 0.03 -10.56
N ARG A 59 9.68 1.30 -10.19
CA ARG A 59 8.44 1.99 -10.56
C ARG A 59 8.41 2.18 -12.08
N CYS A 60 7.21 2.09 -12.65
CA CYS A 60 6.96 2.45 -14.03
C CYS A 60 7.41 3.90 -14.27
N THR A 61 8.19 4.13 -15.33
CA THR A 61 8.58 5.47 -15.81
C THR A 61 7.62 6.03 -16.85
N VAL A 62 6.69 5.19 -17.35
CA VAL A 62 5.76 5.51 -18.44
C VAL A 62 4.39 5.94 -17.90
N CYS A 63 4.01 5.53 -16.70
CA CYS A 63 2.73 5.87 -16.09
C CYS A 63 2.80 5.96 -14.57
N THR A 64 1.75 6.50 -13.97
CA THR A 64 1.63 6.68 -12.51
C THR A 64 0.79 5.59 -11.83
N SER A 65 0.39 4.54 -12.55
CA SER A 65 -0.41 3.43 -12.02
C SER A 65 0.38 2.59 -11.02
N CYS A 66 -0.32 1.99 -10.05
CA CYS A 66 0.32 1.20 -9.01
C CYS A 66 0.85 -0.14 -9.56
N PRO A 67 1.94 -0.71 -9.01
CA PRO A 67 2.35 -2.06 -9.38
C PRO A 67 1.36 -3.08 -8.83
N LEU A 68 0.94 -4.05 -9.64
CA LEU A 68 0.07 -5.14 -9.17
C LEU A 68 0.82 -6.07 -8.20
N TRP A 69 2.09 -6.34 -8.49
CA TRP A 69 2.93 -7.24 -7.72
C TRP A 69 4.11 -6.50 -7.10
N THR A 70 4.41 -6.77 -5.83
CA THR A 70 5.63 -6.32 -5.15
C THR A 70 6.21 -7.46 -4.30
N ASN A 71 7.51 -7.40 -4.02
CA ASN A 71 8.15 -8.35 -3.11
C ASN A 71 8.14 -7.85 -1.65
N ASN A 72 8.53 -8.73 -0.73
CA ASN A 72 8.55 -8.43 0.71
C ASN A 72 9.45 -7.23 1.05
N GLU A 73 10.62 -7.14 0.42
CA GLU A 73 11.58 -6.05 0.66
C GLU A 73 10.98 -4.69 0.28
N GLN A 74 10.29 -4.62 -0.86
CA GLN A 74 9.60 -3.40 -1.29
C GLN A 74 8.47 -3.01 -0.34
N ASP A 75 7.73 -3.99 0.18
CA ASP A 75 6.68 -3.73 1.15
C ASP A 75 7.23 -3.27 2.50
N ASP A 76 8.34 -3.85 2.94
CA ASP A 76 9.07 -3.45 4.15
C ASP A 76 9.60 -2.03 4.01
N ASN A 77 10.27 -1.73 2.90
CA ASN A 77 10.76 -0.38 2.60
C ASN A 77 9.63 0.64 2.58
N ARG A 78 8.46 0.29 2.04
CA ARG A 78 7.26 1.15 2.09
C ARG A 78 6.77 1.35 3.52
N ALA A 79 6.65 0.28 4.30
CA ALA A 79 6.21 0.35 5.69
C ALA A 79 7.15 1.25 6.53
N ILE A 80 8.46 1.10 6.35
CA ILE A 80 9.48 1.94 6.99
C ILE A 80 9.31 3.41 6.58
N ALA A 81 9.11 3.68 5.28
CA ALA A 81 8.92 5.04 4.78
C ALA A 81 7.65 5.70 5.35
N GLU A 82 6.55 4.96 5.46
CA GLU A 82 5.32 5.44 6.10
C GLU A 82 5.54 5.78 7.57
N ILE A 83 6.16 4.87 8.34
CA ILE A 83 6.49 5.10 9.76
C ILE A 83 7.38 6.35 9.92
N LYS A 84 8.40 6.51 9.08
CA LYS A 84 9.29 7.69 9.09
C LYS A 84 8.51 8.97 8.81
N LYS A 85 7.60 8.95 7.82
CA LYS A 85 6.75 10.11 7.46
C LYS A 85 5.82 10.49 8.62
N GLU A 86 5.19 9.51 9.25
CA GLU A 86 4.32 9.73 10.42
C GLU A 86 5.11 10.29 11.61
N ALA A 87 6.30 9.74 11.90
CA ALA A 87 7.17 10.25 12.95
C ALA A 87 7.59 11.70 12.69
N ARG A 88 7.96 12.04 11.44
CA ARG A 88 8.29 13.42 11.04
C ARG A 88 7.10 14.36 11.18
N ALA A 89 5.91 13.94 10.72
CA ALA A 89 4.69 14.74 10.84
C ALA A 89 4.34 14.99 12.32
N LYS A 90 4.48 13.98 13.17
CA LYS A 90 4.26 14.11 14.62
C LYS A 90 5.25 15.08 15.26
N ARG A 91 6.54 15.00 14.92
CA ARG A 91 7.57 15.95 15.41
C ARG A 91 7.22 17.39 15.03
N LYS A 92 6.87 17.62 13.76
CA LYS A 92 6.46 18.95 13.27
C LYS A 92 5.21 19.47 14.00
N ALA A 93 4.21 18.61 14.23
CA ALA A 93 2.99 18.98 14.95
C ALA A 93 3.24 19.32 16.43
N LEU A 94 4.30 18.77 17.03
CA LEU A 94 4.76 19.09 18.38
C LEU A 94 5.66 20.34 18.43
N GLY A 95 5.91 21.02 17.30
CA GLY A 95 6.69 22.25 17.25
C GLY A 95 8.21 22.06 17.20
N TYR A 96 8.69 20.86 16.86
CA TYR A 96 10.11 20.58 16.60
C TYR A 96 10.47 20.70 15.11
#